data_AF-A0AAX2K4R2-F1
#
_entry.id   AF-A0AAX2K4R2-F1
#
_cell.length_a   1.000
_cell.length_b   1.000
_cell.length_c   1.000
_cell.angle_alpha   90.00
_cell.angle_beta   90.00
_cell.angle_gamma   90.00
#
_symmetry.space_group_name_H-M   'P 1'
#
loop_
_entity.id
_entity.type
_entity.pdbx_description
1 polymer ?
#
loop_
_entity_poly.entity_id
_entity_poly.type
_entity_poly.pdbx_seq_one_letter_code
_entity_poly.pdbx_strand_id
1 'polypeptide(L)'
;MSYRELADQLVPYAKWMGFTHLELLPINEHPFDGSWGYQPTGLYAPTRRFGTRDDFRYFIDAAHAAGLNVILDWVPGHFPTDDFALAEFDGTNLYEHSDPREGYHQDWNTLIYNYGRREVSNFLVGNALYWIERFGIDALRVDAVASMIYRDYSRKEGEWIPNEFGGRENLEAIEFLA
;
A
#
# COMPACT_ATOMS: atom_id res chain seq x y z
N MET A 1 -22.36 0.61 -1.02
CA MET A 1 -22.32 0.77 -2.48
C MET A 1 -21.30 -0.21 -3.03
N SER A 2 -21.62 -0.92 -4.09
CA SER A 2 -20.70 -1.76 -4.88
C SER A 2 -19.88 -0.91 -5.87
N TYR A 3 -18.84 -1.47 -6.48
CA TYR A 3 -18.09 -0.80 -7.54
C TYR A 3 -18.97 -0.39 -8.73
N ARG A 4 -19.99 -1.20 -9.08
CA ARG A 4 -20.97 -0.83 -10.12
C ARG A 4 -21.81 0.37 -9.72
N GLU A 5 -22.32 0.38 -8.49
CA GLU A 5 -23.07 1.53 -7.98
C GLU A 5 -22.19 2.79 -7.89
N LEU A 6 -20.91 2.65 -7.54
CA LEU A 6 -19.95 3.75 -7.57
C LEU A 6 -19.72 4.27 -9.00
N ALA A 7 -19.63 3.38 -9.99
CA ALA A 7 -19.51 3.78 -11.38
C ALA A 7 -20.74 4.58 -11.85
N ASP A 8 -21.93 4.20 -11.40
CA ASP A 8 -23.18 4.87 -11.81
C ASP A 8 -23.46 6.17 -11.00
N GLN A 9 -22.91 6.31 -9.80
CA GLN A 9 -23.21 7.43 -8.90
C GLN A 9 -22.02 8.37 -8.66
N LEU A 10 -20.86 7.83 -8.27
CA LEU A 10 -19.68 8.62 -7.91
C LEU A 10 -19.06 9.27 -9.15
N VAL A 11 -18.91 8.52 -10.25
CA VAL A 11 -18.26 9.02 -11.47
C VAL A 11 -19.03 10.20 -12.09
N PRO A 12 -20.36 10.13 -12.33
CA PRO A 12 -21.10 11.27 -12.84
C PRO A 12 -21.10 12.45 -11.88
N TYR A 13 -21.17 12.18 -10.57
CA TYR A 13 -21.11 13.23 -9.55
C TYR A 13 -19.78 13.97 -9.57
N ALA A 14 -18.65 13.26 -9.55
CA ALA A 14 -17.33 13.86 -9.60
C ALA A 14 -17.09 14.66 -10.89
N LYS A 15 -17.58 14.14 -12.02
CA LYS A 15 -17.53 14.85 -13.29
C LYS A 15 -18.37 16.13 -13.27
N TRP A 16 -19.60 16.06 -12.76
CA TRP A 16 -20.49 17.22 -12.63
C TRP A 16 -19.89 18.30 -11.72
N MET A 17 -19.22 17.89 -10.63
CA MET A 17 -18.49 18.78 -9.73
C MET A 17 -17.25 19.42 -10.37
N GLY A 18 -16.82 18.95 -11.54
CA GLY A 18 -15.68 19.50 -12.28
C GLY A 18 -14.32 18.99 -11.82
N PHE A 19 -14.25 17.89 -11.06
CA PHE A 19 -12.97 17.24 -10.74
C PHE A 19 -12.33 16.64 -11.99
N THR A 20 -11.02 16.45 -11.94
CA THR A 20 -10.22 15.81 -13.00
C THR A 20 -9.73 14.42 -12.60
N HIS A 21 -9.64 14.14 -11.31
CA HIS A 21 -9.15 12.88 -10.76
C HIS A 21 -10.08 12.41 -9.63
N LEU A 22 -10.12 11.09 -9.44
CA LEU A 22 -10.59 10.43 -8.23
C LEU A 22 -9.37 9.88 -7.49
N GLU A 23 -9.19 10.24 -6.22
CA GLU A 23 -8.20 9.58 -5.35
C GLU A 23 -8.94 8.59 -4.45
N LEU A 24 -8.55 7.32 -4.55
CA LEU A 24 -9.09 6.26 -3.72
C LEU A 24 -8.13 5.99 -2.56
N LEU A 25 -8.68 5.98 -1.34
CA LEU A 25 -8.03 5.30 -0.21
C LEU A 25 -7.74 3.83 -0.59
N PRO A 26 -6.84 3.13 0.13
CA PRO A 26 -6.38 1.82 -0.28
C PRO A 26 -7.53 0.83 -0.52
N ILE A 27 -7.60 0.29 -1.75
CA ILE A 27 -8.61 -0.68 -2.16
C ILE A 27 -8.11 -2.12 -2.11
N ASN A 28 -6.86 -2.36 -1.72
CA ASN A 28 -6.31 -3.71 -1.53
C ASN A 28 -7.16 -4.48 -0.51
N GLU A 29 -7.18 -5.81 -0.58
CA GLU A 29 -7.89 -6.58 0.44
C GLU A 29 -7.24 -6.36 1.81
N HIS A 30 -8.09 -6.06 2.80
CA HIS A 30 -7.71 -5.74 4.17
C HIS A 30 -8.73 -6.34 5.14
N PRO A 31 -8.33 -6.80 6.33
CA PRO A 31 -9.24 -7.53 7.22
C PRO A 31 -10.13 -6.62 8.05
N PHE A 32 -9.71 -5.37 8.30
CA PHE A 32 -10.37 -4.48 9.25
C PHE A 32 -10.75 -3.13 8.65
N ASP A 33 -12.04 -2.82 8.64
CA ASP A 33 -12.59 -1.59 8.06
C ASP A 33 -12.07 -0.33 8.76
N GLY A 34 -11.80 -0.41 10.07
CA GLY A 34 -11.28 0.71 10.85
C GLY A 34 -9.84 1.12 10.51
N SER A 35 -9.11 0.30 9.74
CA SER A 35 -7.81 0.67 9.18
C SER A 35 -7.92 1.63 7.99
N TRP A 36 -9.12 1.82 7.46
CA TRP A 36 -9.39 2.54 6.20
C TRP A 36 -8.61 2.00 5.00
N GLY A 37 -8.18 0.74 5.07
CA GLY A 37 -7.40 0.06 4.04
C GLY A 37 -5.88 0.12 4.23
N TYR A 38 -5.37 0.92 5.17
CA TYR A 38 -3.92 1.10 5.40
C TYR A 38 -3.24 -0.08 6.12
N GLN A 39 -3.95 -1.17 6.38
CA GLN A 39 -3.37 -2.44 6.85
C GLN A 39 -3.75 -3.57 5.90
N PRO A 40 -3.16 -3.61 4.68
CA PRO A 40 -3.53 -4.58 3.66
C PRO A 40 -2.97 -5.98 3.96
N THR A 41 -3.73 -7.01 3.59
CA THR A 41 -3.29 -8.43 3.65
C THR A 41 -3.31 -9.11 2.29
N GLY A 42 -4.09 -8.58 1.32
CA GLY A 42 -4.14 -9.07 -0.06
C GLY A 42 -3.77 -7.98 -1.06
N LEU A 43 -2.47 -7.69 -1.19
CA LEU A 43 -1.96 -6.58 -2.02
C LEU A 43 -2.35 -6.69 -3.50
N TYR A 44 -2.55 -7.89 -4.04
CA TYR A 44 -2.83 -8.12 -5.47
C TYR A 44 -4.33 -8.30 -5.79
N ALA A 45 -5.22 -7.93 -4.87
CA ALA A 45 -6.65 -8.07 -5.07
C ALA A 45 -7.40 -6.83 -4.58
N PRO A 46 -8.35 -6.28 -5.36
CA PRO A 46 -9.26 -5.28 -4.83
C PRO A 46 -10.18 -5.94 -3.80
N THR A 47 -10.51 -5.20 -2.74
CA THR A 47 -11.32 -5.74 -1.65
C THR A 47 -12.67 -6.23 -2.17
N ARG A 48 -13.08 -7.42 -1.68
CA ARG A 48 -14.35 -8.05 -2.05
C ARG A 48 -15.57 -7.35 -1.48
N ARG A 49 -15.40 -6.42 -0.53
CA ARG A 49 -16.47 -5.64 0.10
C ARG A 49 -17.40 -4.98 -0.92
N PHE A 50 -16.88 -4.54 -2.05
CA PHE A 50 -17.62 -3.77 -3.06
C PHE A 50 -17.90 -4.55 -4.36
N GLY A 51 -17.50 -5.82 -4.45
CA GLY A 51 -17.77 -6.65 -5.61
C GLY A 51 -16.56 -7.45 -6.08
N THR A 52 -16.59 -7.83 -7.35
CA THR A 52 -15.51 -8.61 -7.97
C THR A 52 -14.41 -7.71 -8.54
N ARG A 53 -13.28 -8.32 -8.86
CA ARG A 53 -12.22 -7.67 -9.65
C ARG A 53 -12.73 -7.04 -10.95
N ASP A 54 -13.66 -7.70 -11.63
CA ASP A 54 -14.19 -7.20 -12.90
C ASP A 54 -15.17 -6.04 -12.69
N ASP A 55 -15.85 -6.00 -11.54
CA ASP A 55 -16.65 -4.83 -11.15
C ASP A 55 -15.77 -3.62 -10.82
N PHE A 56 -14.60 -3.84 -10.19
CA PHE A 56 -13.63 -2.76 -9.97
C PHE A 56 -13.06 -2.23 -11.30
N ARG A 57 -12.74 -3.11 -12.26
CA ARG A 57 -12.34 -2.68 -13.61
C ARG A 57 -13.41 -1.86 -14.30
N TYR A 58 -14.66 -2.29 -14.22
CA TYR A 58 -15.79 -1.53 -14.75
C TYR A 58 -15.88 -0.11 -14.16
N PHE A 59 -15.58 0.05 -12.87
CA PHE A 59 -15.50 1.37 -12.23
C PHE A 59 -14.38 2.24 -12.80
N ILE A 60 -13.18 1.68 -13.00
CA ILE A 60 -12.06 2.42 -13.61
C ILE A 60 -12.39 2.81 -15.05
N ASP A 61 -12.91 1.87 -15.85
CA ASP A 61 -13.32 2.12 -17.25
C ASP A 61 -14.38 3.23 -17.32
N ALA A 62 -15.34 3.25 -16.39
CA ALA A 62 -16.36 4.29 -16.32
C ALA A 62 -15.75 5.66 -15.97
N ALA A 63 -14.81 5.72 -15.03
CA ALA A 63 -14.08 6.95 -14.69
C ALA A 63 -13.33 7.50 -15.92
N HIS A 64 -12.57 6.65 -16.61
CA HIS A 64 -11.85 7.01 -17.83
C HIS A 64 -12.79 7.47 -18.95
N ALA A 65 -13.91 6.78 -19.16
CA ALA A 65 -14.91 7.17 -20.15
C ALA A 65 -15.53 8.56 -19.86
N ALA A 66 -15.62 8.94 -18.58
CA ALA A 66 -16.03 10.28 -18.16
C ALA A 66 -14.90 11.33 -18.25
N GLY A 67 -13.67 10.92 -18.61
CA GLY A 67 -12.48 11.75 -18.63
C GLY A 67 -11.99 12.11 -17.23
N LEU A 68 -12.14 11.20 -16.27
CA LEU A 68 -11.55 11.27 -14.94
C LEU A 68 -10.40 10.25 -14.85
N ASN A 69 -9.26 10.69 -14.34
CA ASN A 69 -8.17 9.78 -13.99
C ASN A 69 -8.36 9.24 -12.56
N VAL A 70 -7.72 8.13 -12.21
CA VAL A 70 -7.82 7.49 -10.90
C VAL A 70 -6.43 7.35 -10.26
N ILE A 71 -6.29 7.96 -9.08
CA ILE A 71 -5.14 7.82 -8.19
C ILE A 71 -5.49 6.77 -7.13
N LEU A 72 -4.55 5.87 -6.82
CA LEU A 72 -4.70 4.89 -5.76
C LEU A 72 -3.68 5.15 -4.64
N ASP A 73 -4.17 5.22 -3.41
CA ASP A 73 -3.33 5.09 -2.23
C ASP A 73 -2.70 3.68 -2.19
N TRP A 74 -1.38 3.65 -2.32
CA TRP A 74 -0.55 2.46 -2.28
C TRP A 74 0.19 2.41 -0.94
N VAL A 75 0.22 1.24 -0.31
CA VAL A 75 0.70 1.05 1.06
C VAL A 75 1.93 0.12 1.08
N PRO A 76 3.09 0.57 0.59
CA PRO A 76 4.32 -0.22 0.62
C PRO A 76 5.08 -0.12 1.95
N GLY A 77 4.63 0.71 2.89
CA GLY A 77 5.40 1.05 4.09
C GLY A 77 5.41 -0.02 5.18
N HIS A 78 4.33 -0.78 5.29
CA HIS A 78 4.12 -1.77 6.35
C HIS A 78 2.97 -2.74 6.02
N PHE A 79 2.84 -3.79 6.81
CA PHE A 79 1.75 -4.76 6.76
C PHE A 79 1.39 -5.28 8.16
N PRO A 80 0.16 -5.76 8.41
CA PRO A 80 -0.25 -6.14 9.76
C PRO A 80 0.33 -7.49 10.19
N THR A 81 0.28 -7.77 11.49
CA THR A 81 0.82 -9.00 12.10
C THR A 81 -0.14 -10.19 12.04
N ASP A 82 -1.19 -10.14 11.22
CA ASP A 82 -2.16 -11.23 11.11
C ASP A 82 -1.49 -12.51 10.59
N ASP A 83 -1.59 -13.61 11.35
CA ASP A 83 -0.95 -14.90 11.04
C ASP A 83 -1.37 -15.52 9.70
N PHE A 84 -2.55 -15.13 9.16
CA PHE A 84 -3.02 -15.62 7.86
C PHE A 84 -2.47 -14.81 6.67
N ALA A 85 -1.70 -13.75 6.93
CA ALA A 85 -1.17 -12.83 5.93
C ALA A 85 0.32 -13.10 5.64
N LEU A 86 1.18 -12.08 5.76
CA LEU A 86 2.60 -12.16 5.38
C LEU A 86 3.57 -12.35 6.55
N ALA A 87 3.09 -12.21 7.79
CA ALA A 87 3.92 -12.37 8.99
C ALA A 87 4.46 -13.81 9.08
N GLU A 88 5.77 -13.95 9.30
CA GLU A 88 6.45 -15.25 9.43
C GLU A 88 6.05 -16.28 8.36
N PHE A 89 5.91 -15.82 7.11
CA PHE A 89 5.21 -16.54 6.02
C PHE A 89 5.67 -17.98 5.78
N ASP A 90 6.95 -18.28 5.97
CA ASP A 90 7.53 -19.63 5.82
C ASP A 90 8.11 -20.19 7.13
N GLY A 91 7.69 -19.64 8.28
CA GLY A 91 8.27 -19.91 9.59
C GLY A 91 9.53 -19.12 9.90
N THR A 92 9.90 -18.16 9.04
CA THR A 92 10.98 -17.18 9.25
C THR A 92 10.49 -15.77 8.93
N ASN A 93 11.25 -14.75 9.33
CA ASN A 93 11.02 -13.36 8.92
C ASN A 93 11.33 -13.18 7.41
N LEU A 94 10.37 -13.57 6.57
CA LEU A 94 10.52 -13.63 5.13
C LEU A 94 10.31 -12.26 4.48
N TYR A 95 9.13 -11.66 4.73
CA TYR A 95 8.73 -10.38 4.15
C TYR A 95 9.17 -9.20 5.02
N GLU A 96 9.14 -9.37 6.34
CA GLU A 96 9.59 -8.40 7.33
C GLU A 96 11.11 -8.49 7.57
N HIS A 97 11.69 -7.40 8.06
CA HIS A 97 13.08 -7.42 8.50
C HIS A 97 13.22 -8.23 9.81
N SER A 98 14.27 -9.06 9.91
CA SER A 98 14.47 -9.97 11.06
C SER A 98 14.91 -9.25 12.34
N ASP A 99 15.56 -8.09 12.23
CA ASP A 99 15.81 -7.22 13.38
C ASP A 99 14.54 -6.41 13.70
N PRO A 100 13.90 -6.59 14.87
CA PRO A 100 12.67 -5.88 15.23
C PRO A 100 12.84 -4.37 15.37
N ARG A 101 14.07 -3.87 15.54
CA ARG A 101 14.36 -2.42 15.54
C ARG A 101 14.19 -1.79 14.16
N GLU A 102 14.17 -2.61 13.12
CA GLU A 102 13.97 -2.18 11.73
C GLU A 102 12.68 -2.76 11.14
N GLY A 103 12.26 -3.94 11.60
CA GLY A 103 11.14 -4.71 11.07
C GLY A 103 9.78 -4.44 11.71
N TYR A 104 9.67 -3.53 12.68
CA TYR A 104 8.42 -3.29 13.41
C TYR A 104 8.14 -1.82 13.69
N HIS A 105 6.93 -1.36 13.40
CA HIS A 105 6.39 -0.06 13.82
C HIS A 105 5.71 -0.19 15.18
N GLN A 106 6.34 0.35 16.23
CA GLN A 106 5.90 0.22 17.62
C GLN A 106 4.53 0.88 17.88
N ASP A 107 4.32 2.09 17.38
CA ASP A 107 3.06 2.82 17.60
C ASP A 107 1.88 2.24 16.80
N TRP A 108 2.15 1.52 15.70
CA TRP A 108 1.12 1.00 14.80
C TRP A 108 0.86 -0.49 14.98
N ASN A 109 1.74 -1.19 15.70
CA ASN A 109 1.74 -2.65 15.82
C ASN A 109 1.69 -3.37 14.47
N THR A 110 2.60 -2.98 13.56
CA THR A 110 2.70 -3.54 12.20
C THR A 110 4.14 -3.86 11.84
N LEU A 111 4.32 -4.76 10.89
CA LEU A 111 5.61 -5.18 10.38
C LEU A 111 6.05 -4.31 9.21
N ILE A 112 7.37 -4.12 9.08
CA ILE A 112 8.01 -3.33 8.02
C ILE A 112 8.66 -4.29 7.03
N TYR A 113 8.38 -4.11 5.74
CA TYR A 113 8.98 -4.90 4.68
C TYR A 113 10.51 -4.80 4.69
N ASN A 114 11.17 -5.92 4.42
CA ASN A 114 12.61 -5.98 4.24
C ASN A 114 12.98 -5.49 2.82
N TYR A 115 13.07 -4.18 2.63
CA TYR A 115 13.40 -3.56 1.33
C TYR A 115 14.79 -3.94 0.79
N GLY A 116 15.69 -4.45 1.63
CA GLY A 116 17.00 -4.95 1.19
C GLY A 116 16.93 -6.34 0.55
N ARG A 117 15.81 -7.07 0.73
CA ARG A 117 15.62 -8.39 0.15
C ARG A 117 14.98 -8.29 -1.23
N ARG A 118 15.73 -8.68 -2.25
CA ARG A 118 15.32 -8.60 -3.66
C ARG A 118 13.93 -9.15 -3.95
N GLU A 119 13.56 -10.30 -3.39
CA GLU A 119 12.25 -10.91 -3.64
C GLU A 119 11.09 -10.09 -3.02
N VAL A 120 11.33 -9.43 -1.88
CA VAL A 120 10.37 -8.54 -1.21
C VAL A 120 10.22 -7.23 -2.00
N SER A 121 11.33 -6.63 -2.42
CA SER A 121 11.30 -5.43 -3.27
C SER A 121 10.62 -5.71 -4.60
N ASN A 122 10.91 -6.85 -5.22
CA ASN A 122 10.20 -7.30 -6.44
C ASN A 122 8.71 -7.51 -6.20
N PHE A 123 8.31 -8.06 -5.05
CA PHE A 123 6.90 -8.24 -4.71
C PHE A 123 6.17 -6.89 -4.60
N LEU A 124 6.80 -5.86 -4.04
CA LEU A 124 6.22 -4.52 -3.92
C LEU A 124 6.24 -3.76 -5.25
N VAL A 125 7.36 -3.73 -5.99
CA VAL A 125 7.43 -3.11 -7.32
C VAL A 125 6.43 -3.76 -8.28
N GLY A 126 6.36 -5.10 -8.26
CA GLY A 126 5.37 -5.85 -9.03
C GLY A 126 3.93 -5.49 -8.64
N ASN A 127 3.68 -5.11 -7.39
CA ASN A 127 2.36 -4.70 -6.92
C ASN A 127 1.98 -3.32 -7.46
N ALA A 128 2.91 -2.36 -7.44
CA ALA A 128 2.69 -1.05 -8.05
C ALA A 128 2.37 -1.19 -9.54
N LEU A 129 3.18 -1.96 -10.28
CA LEU A 129 2.94 -2.24 -11.70
C LEU A 129 1.64 -2.99 -11.94
N TYR A 130 1.27 -3.93 -11.07
CA TYR A 130 0.03 -4.69 -11.19
C TYR A 130 -1.21 -3.79 -11.22
N TRP A 131 -1.28 -2.80 -10.34
CA TRP A 131 -2.40 -1.86 -10.31
C TRP A 131 -2.50 -1.03 -11.61
N ILE A 132 -1.36 -0.51 -12.07
CA ILE A 132 -1.28 0.28 -13.30
C ILE A 132 -1.65 -0.58 -14.52
N GLU A 133 -1.00 -1.74 -14.68
CA GLU A 133 -1.14 -2.57 -15.88
C GLU A 133 -2.43 -3.38 -15.96
N ARG A 134 -2.98 -3.83 -14.82
CA ARG A 134 -4.14 -4.75 -14.81
C ARG A 134 -5.47 -4.07 -14.58
N PHE A 135 -5.46 -2.84 -14.07
CA PHE A 135 -6.65 -2.06 -13.77
C PHE A 135 -6.65 -0.68 -14.43
N GLY A 136 -5.53 -0.18 -14.96
CA GLY A 136 -5.46 1.14 -15.56
C GLY A 136 -5.42 2.27 -14.53
N ILE A 137 -4.90 2.01 -13.33
CA ILE A 137 -4.66 3.09 -12.35
C ILE A 137 -3.64 4.08 -12.93
N ASP A 138 -3.96 5.37 -12.86
CA ASP A 138 -3.20 6.42 -13.55
C ASP A 138 -2.01 6.93 -12.71
N ALA A 139 -2.12 6.85 -11.38
CA ALA A 139 -1.03 7.20 -10.48
C ALA A 139 -1.19 6.53 -9.10
N LEU A 140 -0.08 6.43 -8.38
CA LEU A 140 -0.05 5.94 -7.00
C LEU A 140 0.34 7.07 -6.06
N ARG A 141 -0.33 7.16 -4.91
CA ARG A 141 0.05 8.03 -3.80
C ARG A 141 0.50 7.16 -2.64
N VAL A 142 1.66 7.49 -2.06
CA VAL A 142 2.23 6.76 -0.92
C VAL A 142 2.02 7.59 0.35
N ASP A 143 1.32 7.03 1.32
CA ASP A 143 1.18 7.64 2.63
C ASP A 143 2.43 7.40 3.50
N ALA A 144 2.65 8.31 4.46
CA ALA A 144 3.65 8.16 5.51
C ALA A 144 5.07 7.77 5.06
N VAL A 145 5.58 8.27 3.92
CA VAL A 145 6.93 7.96 3.39
C VAL A 145 8.05 8.14 4.44
N ALA A 146 7.90 9.08 5.39
CA ALA A 146 8.82 9.26 6.51
C ALA A 146 9.02 7.98 7.35
N SER A 147 8.01 7.13 7.47
CA SER A 147 8.07 5.85 8.18
C SER A 147 8.95 4.83 7.48
N MET A 148 9.14 4.98 6.16
CA MET A 148 9.99 4.14 5.35
C MET A 148 11.44 4.61 5.39
N ILE A 149 11.67 5.91 5.12
CA ILE A 149 13.01 6.45 4.84
C ILE A 149 13.83 6.76 6.10
N TYR A 150 13.25 6.65 7.29
CA TYR A 150 13.95 6.91 8.56
C TYR A 150 13.94 5.70 9.49
N ARG A 151 15.14 5.22 9.85
CA ARG A 151 15.37 4.12 10.80
C ARG A 151 14.94 4.46 12.22
N ASP A 152 14.83 5.74 12.57
CA ASP A 152 14.41 6.21 13.89
C ASP A 152 12.93 6.66 13.94
N TYR A 153 12.15 6.41 12.89
CA TYR A 153 10.75 6.83 12.86
C TYR A 153 9.95 6.24 14.03
N SER A 154 9.39 7.11 14.88
CA SER A 154 8.59 6.71 16.05
C SER A 154 9.37 5.82 17.05
N ARG A 155 10.71 5.93 17.08
CA ARG A 155 11.58 5.18 18.01
C ARG A 155 12.33 6.12 18.95
N LYS A 156 12.55 5.69 20.19
CA LYS A 156 13.37 6.44 21.16
C LYS A 156 14.86 6.20 20.93
N GLU A 157 15.69 7.04 21.54
CA GLU A 157 17.12 6.81 21.61
C GLU A 157 17.42 5.41 22.22
N GLY A 158 18.28 4.64 21.55
CA GLY A 158 18.61 3.26 21.92
C GLY A 158 17.66 2.18 21.38
N GLU A 159 16.53 2.55 20.76
CA GLU A 159 15.56 1.61 20.18
C GLU A 159 15.71 1.43 18.66
N TRP A 160 16.72 2.05 18.05
CA TRP A 160 17.03 1.95 16.61
C TRP A 160 18.55 1.86 16.39
N ILE A 161 18.97 1.49 15.17
CA ILE A 161 20.38 1.41 14.77
C ILE A 161 20.66 2.28 13.53
N PRO A 162 21.83 2.95 13.47
CA PRO A 162 22.20 3.74 12.30
C PRO A 162 22.53 2.87 11.09
N ASN A 163 22.46 3.49 9.90
CA ASN A 163 22.96 2.88 8.67
C ASN A 163 24.50 2.75 8.67
N GLU A 164 25.06 2.14 7.63
CA GLU A 164 26.51 1.90 7.49
C GLU A 164 27.37 3.18 7.51
N PHE A 165 26.77 4.35 7.25
CA PHE A 165 27.43 5.66 7.30
C PHE A 165 27.21 6.42 8.62
N GLY A 166 26.52 5.80 9.58
CA GLY A 166 26.21 6.42 10.88
C GLY A 166 24.95 7.31 10.87
N GLY A 167 24.20 7.35 9.76
CA GLY A 167 22.99 8.16 9.59
C GLY A 167 21.70 7.45 10.00
N ARG A 168 20.60 8.22 10.04
CA ARG A 168 19.24 7.72 10.34
C ARG A 168 18.47 7.27 9.10
N GLU A 169 19.03 7.50 7.92
CA GLU A 169 18.41 7.20 6.64
C GLU A 169 18.32 5.69 6.44
N ASN A 170 17.13 5.21 6.07
CA ASN A 170 16.93 3.83 5.63
C ASN A 170 17.29 3.73 4.14
N LEU A 171 18.54 3.36 3.86
CA LEU A 171 19.10 3.38 2.52
C LEU A 171 18.37 2.40 1.59
N GLU A 172 17.96 1.25 2.11
CA GLU A 172 17.23 0.22 1.39
C GLU A 172 15.84 0.69 0.99
N ALA A 173 15.13 1.40 1.88
CA ALA A 173 13.84 2.00 1.56
C ALA A 173 13.96 3.17 0.57
N ILE A 174 15.04 3.96 0.67
CA ILE A 174 15.32 5.05 -0.28
C ILE A 174 15.62 4.48 -1.68
N GLU A 175 16.45 3.43 -1.76
CA GLU A 175 16.75 2.73 -3.02
C GLU A 175 15.48 2.12 -3.62
N PHE A 176 14.61 1.52 -2.79
CA PHE A 176 13.34 0.97 -3.25
C PHE A 176 12.39 2.01 -3.88
N LEU A 177 12.41 3.25 -3.40
CA LEU A 177 11.55 4.33 -3.88
C LEU A 177 12.10 5.07 -5.12
N ALA A 178 13.38 4.88 -5.44
CA ALA A 178 14.09 5.61 -6.51
C ALA A 178 13.86 4.99 -7.90
#